data_AF-A0A9D0W4X2-F1
#
_entry.id   AF-A0A9D0W4X2-F1
#
_cell.length_a   1.000
_cell.length_b   1.000
_cell.length_c   1.000
_cell.angle_alpha   90.00
_cell.angle_beta   90.00
_cell.angle_gamma   90.00
#
_symmetry.space_group_name_H-M   'P 1'
#
loop_
_entity.id
_entity.type
_entity.pdbx_description
1 polymer ?
#
loop_
_entity_poly.entity_id
_entity_poly.type
_entity_poly.pdbx_seq_one_letter_code
_entity_poly.pdbx_strand_id
1 'polypeptide(L)'
;MHEDQQTSIKQLIARGKEQGYLTYSEINDHLPESLVDADQIEDIIGMINDMGISVYETPPDGDELVLSDENRVGSDDDATEEAVAVLASSVDAEFGRTTDPVRMYMREMGTVELLTRQGEIEIAKRIEEGLREVTLAMAAFPPTLQTLFREYQRIEDGEI
;
A
#
# COMPACT_ATOMS: atom_id res chain seq x y z
N MET A 1 9.86 -5.77 -18.78
CA MET A 1 8.61 -6.10 -18.06
C MET A 1 7.80 -4.87 -17.69
N HIS A 2 8.41 -3.78 -17.18
CA HIS A 2 7.66 -2.51 -16.94
C HIS A 2 7.35 -1.72 -18.23
N GLU A 3 8.21 -1.77 -19.27
CA GLU A 3 7.96 -1.08 -20.55
C GLU A 3 6.80 -1.69 -21.37
N ASP A 4 6.63 -3.01 -21.30
CA ASP A 4 5.55 -3.72 -21.99
C ASP A 4 4.17 -3.35 -21.39
N GLN A 5 4.14 -3.16 -20.05
CA GLN A 5 2.93 -2.76 -19.31
C GLN A 5 2.50 -1.33 -19.67
N GLN A 6 3.45 -0.39 -19.70
CA GLN A 6 3.18 0.98 -20.14
C GLN A 6 2.69 1.03 -21.58
N THR A 7 3.18 0.13 -22.44
CA THR A 7 2.74 0.05 -23.84
C THR A 7 1.32 -0.50 -23.97
N SER A 8 0.97 -1.54 -23.19
CA SER A 8 -0.39 -2.12 -23.17
C SER A 8 -1.45 -1.12 -22.71
N ILE A 9 -1.18 -0.39 -21.61
CA ILE A 9 -2.11 0.60 -21.06
C ILE A 9 -2.30 1.77 -22.03
N LYS A 10 -1.22 2.23 -22.69
CA LYS A 10 -1.32 3.28 -23.72
C LYS A 10 -2.18 2.85 -24.91
N GLN A 11 -2.09 1.59 -25.34
CA GLN A 11 -2.93 1.06 -26.41
C GLN A 11 -4.41 0.98 -26.00
N LEU A 12 -4.69 0.62 -24.74
CA LEU A 12 -6.05 0.58 -24.21
C LEU A 12 -6.70 1.97 -24.21
N ILE A 13 -5.97 3.00 -23.76
CA ILE A 13 -6.47 4.39 -23.72
C ILE A 13 -6.71 4.91 -25.14
N ALA A 14 -5.81 4.63 -26.09
CA ALA A 14 -5.97 5.04 -27.49
C ALA A 14 -7.24 4.42 -28.10
N ARG A 15 -7.52 3.14 -27.81
CA ARG A 15 -8.69 2.43 -28.31
C ARG A 15 -9.99 2.91 -27.67
N GLY A 16 -9.99 3.15 -26.35
CA GLY A 16 -11.13 3.73 -25.65
C GLY A 16 -11.49 5.13 -26.11
N LYS A 17 -10.48 5.94 -26.50
CA LYS A 17 -10.70 7.28 -27.07
C LYS A 17 -11.24 7.25 -28.50
N GLU A 18 -10.87 6.26 -29.30
CA GLU A 18 -11.40 6.08 -30.67
C GLU A 18 -12.86 5.58 -30.64
N GLN A 19 -13.18 4.68 -29.72
CA GLN A 19 -14.50 4.05 -29.60
C GLN A 19 -15.47 4.85 -28.70
N GLY A 20 -14.96 5.73 -27.84
CA GLY A 20 -15.75 6.50 -26.88
C GLY A 20 -16.21 5.69 -25.65
N TYR A 21 -15.92 4.39 -25.64
CA TYR A 21 -16.25 3.49 -24.53
C TYR A 21 -15.19 2.41 -24.35
N LEU A 22 -15.18 1.80 -23.16
CA LEU A 22 -14.34 0.65 -22.83
C LEU A 22 -15.15 -0.34 -21.98
N THR A 23 -14.88 -1.64 -22.08
CA THR A 23 -15.55 -2.64 -21.25
C THR A 23 -14.72 -3.08 -20.05
N TYR A 24 -15.38 -3.53 -18.97
CA TYR A 24 -14.70 -4.11 -17.81
C TYR A 24 -13.78 -5.29 -18.18
N SER A 25 -14.20 -6.11 -19.15
CA SER A 25 -13.39 -7.22 -19.64
C SER A 25 -12.13 -6.74 -20.35
N GLU A 26 -12.22 -5.74 -21.22
CA GLU A 26 -11.06 -5.17 -21.91
C GLU A 26 -10.09 -4.49 -20.95
N ILE A 27 -10.59 -3.84 -19.89
CA ILE A 27 -9.75 -3.31 -18.82
C ILE A 27 -8.99 -4.46 -18.15
N ASN A 28 -9.71 -5.47 -17.68
CA ASN A 28 -9.13 -6.59 -16.95
C ASN A 28 -8.12 -7.42 -17.78
N ASP A 29 -8.34 -7.58 -19.09
CA ASP A 29 -7.45 -8.31 -20.00
C ASP A 29 -6.12 -7.58 -20.25
N HIS A 30 -6.11 -6.25 -20.15
CA HIS A 30 -4.94 -5.41 -20.37
C HIS A 30 -4.23 -5.00 -19.07
N LEU A 31 -4.84 -5.27 -17.91
CA LEU A 31 -4.21 -5.11 -16.60
C LEU A 31 -3.36 -6.35 -16.24
N PRO A 32 -2.16 -6.17 -15.67
CA PRO A 32 -1.36 -7.26 -15.12
C PRO A 32 -2.13 -8.09 -14.07
N GLU A 33 -1.92 -9.42 -14.06
CA GLU A 33 -2.44 -10.31 -13.01
C GLU A 33 -1.97 -9.96 -11.58
N SER A 34 -1.00 -9.05 -11.42
CA SER A 34 -0.60 -8.52 -10.12
C SER A 34 -1.60 -7.50 -9.53
N LEU A 35 -2.54 -6.98 -10.33
CA LEU A 35 -3.60 -6.02 -9.96
C LEU A 35 -4.91 -6.72 -9.58
N VAL A 36 -4.84 -7.66 -8.65
CA VAL A 36 -6.02 -8.44 -8.22
C VAL A 36 -6.93 -7.64 -7.27
N ASP A 37 -6.54 -6.42 -6.90
CA ASP A 37 -7.25 -5.63 -5.90
C ASP A 37 -8.40 -4.84 -6.52
N ALA A 38 -9.63 -5.16 -6.11
CA ALA A 38 -10.85 -4.49 -6.59
C ALA A 38 -10.78 -2.96 -6.43
N ASP A 39 -10.21 -2.47 -5.32
CA ASP A 39 -10.08 -1.03 -5.06
C ASP A 39 -9.17 -0.33 -6.09
N GLN A 40 -8.07 -0.98 -6.48
CA GLN A 40 -7.15 -0.41 -7.49
C GLN A 40 -7.78 -0.40 -8.89
N ILE A 41 -8.63 -1.39 -9.18
CA ILE A 41 -9.39 -1.45 -10.42
C ILE A 41 -10.41 -0.30 -10.45
N GLU A 42 -11.10 -0.03 -9.33
CA GLU A 42 -12.03 1.11 -9.21
C GLU A 42 -11.33 2.46 -9.41
N ASP A 43 -10.15 2.65 -8.81
CA ASP A 43 -9.37 3.88 -8.99
C ASP A 43 -8.96 4.10 -10.47
N ILE A 44 -8.55 3.04 -11.16
CA ILE A 44 -8.20 3.08 -12.59
C ILE A 44 -9.44 3.41 -13.44
N ILE A 45 -10.60 2.85 -13.12
CA ILE A 45 -11.87 3.16 -13.79
C ILE A 45 -12.24 4.63 -13.59
N GLY A 46 -12.03 5.17 -12.38
CA GLY A 46 -12.20 6.59 -12.09
C GLY A 46 -11.33 7.47 -12.98
N MET A 47 -10.03 7.16 -13.10
CA MET A 47 -9.10 7.89 -13.97
C MET A 47 -9.50 7.83 -15.46
N ILE A 48 -10.01 6.70 -15.93
CA ILE A 48 -10.47 6.53 -17.32
C ILE A 48 -11.73 7.38 -17.59
N ASN A 49 -12.63 7.47 -16.63
CA ASN A 49 -13.84 8.30 -16.72
C ASN A 49 -13.51 9.80 -16.75
N ASP A 50 -12.54 10.24 -15.93
CA ASP A 50 -12.05 11.62 -15.93
C ASP A 50 -11.44 12.05 -17.28
N MET A 51 -10.93 11.09 -18.07
CA MET A 51 -10.44 11.32 -19.44
C MET A 51 -11.56 11.35 -20.49
N GLY A 52 -12.83 11.20 -20.09
CA GLY A 52 -14.00 11.25 -20.97
C GLY A 52 -14.33 9.94 -21.67
N ILE A 53 -13.78 8.81 -21.23
CA ILE A 53 -14.07 7.47 -21.78
C ILE A 53 -15.05 6.77 -20.83
N SER A 54 -16.22 6.38 -21.34
CA SER A 54 -17.24 5.72 -20.53
C SER A 54 -16.97 4.22 -20.39
N VAL A 55 -17.00 3.70 -19.17
CA VAL A 55 -16.77 2.27 -18.90
C VAL A 55 -18.10 1.54 -18.72
N TYR A 56 -18.33 0.49 -19.51
CA TYR A 56 -19.56 -0.31 -19.48
C TYR A 56 -19.28 -1.79 -19.13
N GLU A 57 -20.25 -2.45 -18.50
CA GLU A 57 -20.18 -3.88 -18.19
C GLU A 57 -20.43 -4.75 -19.44
N THR A 58 -21.26 -4.27 -20.36
CA THR A 58 -21.56 -4.90 -21.66
C THR A 58 -21.44 -3.81 -22.73
N PRO A 59 -20.88 -4.11 -23.92
CA PRO A 59 -20.80 -3.11 -24.99
C PRO A 59 -22.21 -2.56 -25.31
N PRO A 60 -22.40 -1.23 -25.29
CA PRO A 60 -23.69 -0.63 -25.61
C PRO A 60 -24.05 -0.89 -27.09
N ASP A 61 -25.34 -1.10 -27.35
CA ASP A 61 -25.85 -1.25 -28.71
C ASP A 61 -25.62 0.06 -29.49
N GLY A 62 -25.31 -0.05 -30.80
CA GLY A 62 -24.87 1.08 -31.63
C GLY A 62 -25.82 2.29 -31.70
N ASP A 63 -27.08 2.13 -31.29
CA ASP A 63 -28.06 3.22 -31.19
C ASP A 63 -27.91 4.07 -29.91
N GLU A 64 -27.34 3.55 -28.81
CA GLU A 64 -27.04 4.32 -27.59
C GLU A 64 -25.78 5.19 -27.72
N LEU A 65 -24.81 4.75 -28.52
CA LEU A 65 -23.56 5.48 -28.77
C LEU A 65 -23.76 6.77 -29.58
N VAL A 66 -24.81 6.83 -30.41
CA VAL A 66 -25.11 8.02 -31.23
C VAL A 66 -25.72 9.15 -30.39
N LEU A 67 -26.34 8.82 -29.24
CA LEU A 67 -26.95 9.80 -28.33
C LEU A 67 -25.93 10.46 -27.39
N SER A 68 -24.76 9.85 -27.18
CA SER A 68 -23.66 10.38 -26.38
C SER A 68 -22.61 11.15 -27.19
N ASP A 69 -22.75 11.22 -28.51
CA ASP A 69 -21.81 11.84 -29.46
C ASP A 69 -21.78 13.39 -29.40
N GLU A 70 -22.64 14.02 -28.59
CA GLU A 70 -22.63 15.49 -28.41
C GLU A 70 -21.43 16.00 -27.57
N ASN A 71 -20.63 15.11 -26.96
CA ASN A 71 -19.52 15.51 -26.09
C ASN A 71 -18.12 15.23 -26.67
N ARG A 72 -17.97 15.13 -28.00
CA ARG A 72 -16.66 15.08 -28.67
C ARG A 72 -15.91 16.39 -28.47
N VAL A 73 -15.23 16.52 -27.33
CA VAL A 73 -14.20 17.54 -27.12
C VAL A 73 -13.07 17.24 -28.11
N GLY A 74 -12.74 18.25 -28.90
CA GLY A 74 -11.83 18.17 -30.04
C GLY A 74 -10.45 17.62 -29.69
N SER A 75 -9.80 17.08 -30.72
CA SER A 75 -8.41 16.69 -30.74
C SER A 75 -7.51 17.80 -30.19
N ASP A 76 -6.95 17.59 -29.00
CA ASP A 76 -5.76 18.30 -28.54
C ASP A 76 -4.71 17.24 -28.20
N ASP A 77 -3.79 17.03 -29.13
CA ASP A 77 -2.82 15.94 -29.20
C ASP A 77 -1.56 16.21 -28.34
N ASP A 78 -1.38 17.46 -27.88
CA ASP A 78 -0.17 17.91 -27.18
C ASP A 78 -0.32 17.89 -25.64
N ALA A 79 -1.55 17.91 -25.11
CA ALA A 79 -1.83 17.86 -23.67
C ALA A 79 -1.89 16.43 -23.10
N THR A 80 -1.83 15.41 -23.97
CA THR A 80 -2.08 14.02 -23.60
C THR A 80 -0.82 13.23 -23.24
N GLU A 81 0.35 13.54 -23.80
CA GLU A 81 1.57 12.80 -23.44
C GLU A 81 2.03 13.11 -22.01
N GLU A 82 1.92 14.37 -21.56
CA GLU A 82 2.20 14.73 -20.16
C GLU A 82 1.19 14.09 -19.19
N ALA A 83 -0.10 14.09 -19.53
CA ALA A 83 -1.13 13.45 -18.69
C ALA A 83 -0.93 11.93 -18.60
N VAL A 84 -0.56 11.28 -19.71
CA VAL A 84 -0.27 9.84 -19.76
C VAL A 84 1.04 9.50 -19.04
N ALA A 85 2.06 10.36 -19.11
CA ALA A 85 3.30 10.18 -18.36
C ALA A 85 3.11 10.40 -16.86
N VAL A 86 2.29 11.38 -16.47
CA VAL A 86 1.88 11.61 -15.08
C VAL A 86 1.11 10.40 -14.55
N LEU A 87 0.16 9.85 -15.32
CA LEU A 87 -0.58 8.64 -14.97
C LEU A 87 0.32 7.40 -14.85
N ALA A 88 1.26 7.21 -15.77
CA ALA A 88 2.22 6.10 -15.67
C ALA A 88 3.12 6.22 -14.43
N SER A 89 3.48 7.45 -14.05
CA SER A 89 4.27 7.72 -12.84
C SER A 89 3.47 7.70 -11.54
N SER A 90 2.19 8.09 -11.57
CA SER A 90 1.29 8.03 -10.42
C SER A 90 0.87 6.59 -10.16
N VAL A 91 0.58 5.81 -11.20
CA VAL A 91 0.43 4.35 -11.13
C VAL A 91 1.65 3.73 -10.45
N ASP A 92 2.87 4.01 -10.87
CA ASP A 92 4.07 3.43 -10.23
C ASP A 92 4.26 3.89 -8.76
N ALA A 93 3.83 5.11 -8.42
CA ALA A 93 3.94 5.68 -7.06
C ALA A 93 2.78 5.31 -6.11
N GLU A 94 1.63 4.92 -6.66
CA GLU A 94 0.38 4.67 -5.94
C GLU A 94 0.10 3.16 -5.79
N PHE A 95 0.80 2.33 -6.58
CA PHE A 95 0.76 0.85 -6.55
C PHE A 95 1.22 0.17 -5.24
N GLY A 96 1.40 0.93 -4.17
CA GLY A 96 1.67 0.39 -2.83
C GLY A 96 0.88 1.04 -1.70
N ARG A 97 0.00 2.01 -2.00
CA ARG A 97 -0.77 2.74 -0.98
C ARG A 97 -2.14 2.11 -0.81
N THR A 98 -2.17 0.88 -0.28
CA THR A 98 -3.42 0.35 0.27
C THR A 98 -3.86 1.20 1.46
N THR A 99 -5.15 1.57 1.47
CA THR A 99 -5.79 2.24 2.61
C THR A 99 -6.28 1.24 3.66
N ASP A 100 -6.17 -0.08 3.41
CA ASP A 100 -6.55 -1.13 4.33
C ASP A 100 -5.54 -1.25 5.49
N PRO A 101 -5.95 -0.98 6.74
CA PRO A 101 -5.08 -1.08 7.92
C PRO A 101 -4.49 -2.48 8.12
N VAL A 102 -5.23 -3.53 7.76
CA VAL A 102 -4.77 -4.92 7.93
C VAL A 102 -3.64 -5.21 6.95
N ARG A 103 -3.80 -4.79 5.70
CA ARG A 103 -2.80 -4.97 4.67
C ARG A 103 -1.56 -4.12 4.92
N MET A 104 -1.75 -2.90 5.42
CA MET A 104 -0.66 -2.04 5.88
C MET A 104 0.17 -2.74 6.97
N TYR A 105 -0.49 -3.38 7.95
CA TYR A 105 0.17 -4.15 9.00
C TYR A 105 0.91 -5.39 8.45
N MET A 106 0.28 -6.19 7.60
CA MET A 106 0.92 -7.39 7.03
C MET A 106 2.15 -7.06 6.19
N ARG A 107 2.09 -5.94 5.45
CA ARG A 107 3.24 -5.43 4.70
C ARG A 107 4.37 -5.02 5.64
N GLU A 108 4.07 -4.23 6.66
CA GLU A 108 5.06 -3.76 7.65
C GLU A 108 5.68 -4.95 8.40
N MET A 109 4.87 -5.91 8.86
CA MET A 109 5.33 -7.15 9.48
C MET A 109 6.25 -7.96 8.56
N GLY A 110 5.89 -8.06 7.27
CA GLY A 110 6.65 -8.81 6.28
C GLY A 110 8.01 -8.20 5.91
N THR A 111 8.25 -6.94 6.26
CA THR A 111 9.59 -6.32 6.09
C THR A 111 10.63 -6.87 7.07
N VAL A 112 10.17 -7.43 8.19
CA VAL A 112 11.04 -7.98 9.22
C VAL A 112 11.23 -9.47 8.98
N GLU A 113 12.49 -9.87 8.75
CA GLU A 113 12.83 -11.27 8.52
C GLU A 113 12.58 -12.15 9.76
N LEU A 114 12.24 -13.42 9.53
CA LEU A 114 12.05 -14.39 10.60
C LEU A 114 13.39 -14.70 11.29
N LEU A 115 13.35 -14.85 12.62
CA LEU A 115 14.52 -15.20 13.40
C LEU A 115 14.90 -16.67 13.19
N THR A 116 16.21 -16.92 13.13
CA THR A 116 16.76 -18.26 13.30
C THR A 116 16.88 -18.59 14.78
N ARG A 117 16.90 -19.88 15.14
CA ARG A 117 17.12 -20.31 16.53
C ARG A 117 18.37 -19.69 17.16
N GLN A 118 19.46 -19.53 16.41
CA GLN A 118 20.67 -18.85 16.89
C GLN A 118 20.42 -17.36 17.15
N GLY A 119 19.68 -16.68 16.27
CA GLY A 119 19.31 -15.27 16.44
C GLY A 119 18.44 -15.04 17.67
N GLU A 120 17.49 -15.93 17.95
CA GLU A 120 16.67 -15.89 19.18
C GLU A 120 17.54 -15.99 20.44
N ILE A 121 18.53 -16.89 20.45
CA ILE A 121 19.45 -17.06 21.59
C ILE A 121 20.32 -15.81 21.78
N GLU A 122 20.78 -15.18 20.70
CA GLU A 122 21.57 -13.95 20.79
C GLU A 122 20.76 -12.79 21.38
N ILE A 123 19.52 -12.61 20.92
CA ILE A 123 18.60 -11.61 21.46
C ILE A 123 18.36 -11.86 22.95
N ALA A 124 18.12 -13.11 23.35
CA ALA A 124 17.93 -13.46 24.75
C ALA A 124 19.14 -13.10 25.62
N LYS A 125 20.36 -13.41 25.15
CA LYS A 125 21.60 -13.05 25.86
C LYS A 125 21.76 -11.53 26.02
N ARG A 126 21.46 -10.77 24.96
CA ARG A 126 21.52 -9.29 25.00
C ARG A 126 20.51 -8.70 26.00
N ILE A 127 19.31 -9.28 26.08
CA ILE A 127 18.30 -8.88 27.07
C ILE A 127 18.79 -9.19 28.49
N GLU A 128 19.34 -10.38 28.74
CA GLU A 128 19.90 -10.75 30.05
C GLU A 128 21.07 -9.86 30.46
N GLU A 129 21.96 -9.52 29.52
CA GLU A 129 23.07 -8.62 29.76
C GLU A 129 22.57 -7.21 30.13
N GLY A 130 21.64 -6.65 29.36
CA GLY A 130 21.03 -5.35 29.67
C GLY A 130 20.33 -5.34 31.04
N LEU A 131 19.62 -6.41 31.39
CA LEU A 131 18.99 -6.53 32.71
C LEU A 131 20.05 -6.57 33.84
N ARG A 132 21.17 -7.27 33.62
CA ARG A 132 22.28 -7.31 34.57
C ARG A 132 22.90 -5.93 34.75
N GLU A 133 23.11 -5.19 33.67
CA GLU A 133 23.62 -3.81 33.73
C GLU A 133 22.69 -2.89 34.51
N VAL A 134 21.38 -2.94 34.25
CA VAL A 134 20.37 -2.17 34.99
C VAL A 134 20.39 -2.53 36.47
N THR A 135 20.48 -3.82 36.80
CA THR A 135 20.55 -4.30 38.18
C THR A 135 21.79 -3.77 38.90
N LEU A 136 22.95 -3.79 38.24
CA LEU A 136 24.19 -3.25 38.79
C LEU A 136 24.11 -1.73 39.00
N ALA A 137 23.55 -0.99 38.04
CA ALA A 137 23.35 0.44 38.16
C ALA A 137 22.41 0.79 39.33
N MET A 138 21.32 0.04 39.48
CA MET A 138 20.40 0.17 40.61
C MET A 138 21.08 -0.13 41.95
N ALA A 139 21.90 -1.18 42.02
CA ALA A 139 22.64 -1.54 43.23
C ALA A 139 23.71 -0.49 43.60
N ALA A 140 24.30 0.17 42.61
CA ALA A 140 25.27 1.24 42.82
C ALA A 140 24.63 2.56 43.28
N PHE A 141 23.31 2.72 43.16
CA PHE A 141 22.60 3.94 43.56
C PHE A 141 22.09 3.83 45.02
N PRO A 142 22.66 4.58 45.98
CA PRO A 142 22.37 4.37 47.41
C PRO A 142 20.89 4.50 47.82
N PRO A 143 20.08 5.43 47.27
CA PRO A 143 18.66 5.52 47.61
C PRO A 143 17.84 4.27 47.26
N THR A 144 18.23 3.51 46.23
CA THR A 144 17.58 2.25 45.87
C THR A 144 17.74 1.23 47.00
N LEU A 145 18.97 1.07 47.51
CA LEU A 145 19.25 0.14 48.60
C LEU A 145 18.55 0.56 49.90
N GLN A 146 18.49 1.87 50.19
CA GLN A 146 17.75 2.38 51.36
C GLN A 146 16.27 2.05 51.27
N THR A 147 15.68 2.20 50.08
CA THR A 147 14.28 1.84 49.84
C THR A 147 14.07 0.34 50.01
N LEU A 148 14.96 -0.49 49.46
CA LEU A 148 14.90 -1.94 49.60
C LEU A 148 14.96 -2.38 51.07
N PHE A 149 15.89 -1.83 51.85
CA PHE A 149 15.99 -2.13 53.28
C PHE A 149 14.77 -1.68 54.07
N ARG A 150 14.20 -0.52 53.73
CA ARG A 150 12.97 -0.05 54.37
C ARG A 150 11.81 -1.00 54.13
N GLU A 151 11.61 -1.45 52.89
CA GLU A 151 10.53 -2.40 52.58
C GLU A 151 10.79 -3.76 53.25
N TYR A 152 12.04 -4.22 53.29
CA TYR A 152 12.40 -5.43 54.03
C TYR A 152 12.06 -5.33 55.52
N GLN A 153 12.38 -4.21 56.16
CA GLN A 153 12.05 -3.94 57.57
C GLN A 153 10.53 -4.00 57.81
N ARG A 154 9.74 -3.39 56.93
CA ARG A 154 8.27 -3.38 57.03
C ARG A 154 7.66 -4.78 56.97
N ILE A 155 8.27 -5.68 56.20
CA ILE A 155 7.89 -7.10 56.14
C ILE A 155 8.26 -7.82 57.45
N GLU A 156 9.46 -7.59 57.99
CA GLU A 156 9.84 -8.18 59.30
C GLU A 156 8.94 -7.70 60.45
N ASP A 157 8.55 -6.43 60.41
CA ASP A 157 7.66 -5.82 61.40
C ASP A 157 6.18 -6.22 61.20
N GLY A 158 5.86 -6.93 60.12
CA GLY A 158 4.50 -7.43 59.80
C GLY A 158 3.53 -6.34 59.34
N GLU A 159 4.04 -5.21 58.85
CA GLU A 159 3.23 -4.11 58.31
C GLU A 159 2.75 -4.38 56.87
N ILE A 160 3.41 -5.32 56.17
CA ILE A 160 3.08 -5.87 54.85
C ILE A 160 3.14 -7.39 54.91
#